data_AF-A0A7X8Q1X6-F1
#
_entry.id   AF-A0A7X8Q1X6-F1
#
_cell.length_a   1.000
_cell.length_b   1.000
_cell.length_c   1.000
_cell.angle_alpha   90.00
_cell.angle_beta   90.00
_cell.angle_gamma   90.00
#
_symmetry.space_group_name_H-M   'P 1'
#
loop_
_entity.id
_entity.type
_entity.pdbx_description
1 polymer ?
#
loop_
_entity_poly.entity_id
_entity_poly.type
_entity_poly.pdbx_seq_one_letter_code
_entity_poly.pdbx_strand_id
1 'polypeptide(L)' 'MKRLVAVSDIKDLAGTGKKALYVEPGTIITPAARDAANEMGISISFGQEPEQVAPEAAPVKDLPESQPET' A
#
# COMPACT_ATOMS: atom_id res chain seq x y z
N MET A 1 9.31 -16.33 14.69
CA MET A 1 9.01 -17.30 13.61
C MET A 1 9.25 -16.63 12.27
N LYS A 2 9.76 -17.33 11.26
CA LYS A 2 9.96 -16.76 9.92
C LYS A 2 8.62 -16.69 9.19
N ARG A 3 8.32 -15.55 8.56
CA ARG A 3 7.11 -15.36 7.75
C ARG A 3 7.40 -15.85 6.33
N LEU A 4 6.42 -16.50 5.68
CA LEU A 4 6.50 -17.00 4.31
C LEU A 4 5.39 -16.35 3.50
N VAL A 5 5.72 -15.74 2.36
CA VAL A 5 4.76 -15.20 1.40
C VAL A 5 4.63 -16.17 0.23
N ALA A 6 3.44 -16.76 0.11
CA ALA A 6 3.06 -17.65 -0.97
C ALA A 6 2.22 -16.91 -2.01
N VAL A 7 1.98 -17.57 -3.15
CA VAL A 7 1.12 -17.02 -4.21
C VAL A 7 -0.30 -16.72 -3.71
N SER A 8 -0.80 -17.51 -2.75
CA SER A 8 -2.13 -17.33 -2.15
C SER A 8 -2.25 -15.99 -1.43
N ASP A 9 -1.25 -15.59 -0.64
CA ASP A 9 -1.22 -14.28 0.02
C ASP A 9 -1.33 -13.13 -0.98
N ILE A 10 -0.63 -13.23 -2.11
CA ILE A 10 -0.68 -12.20 -3.16
C ILE A 10 -2.06 -12.12 -3.80
N LYS A 11 -2.69 -13.28 -4.07
CA LYS A 11 -4.05 -13.34 -4.63
C LYS A 11 -5.09 -12.76 -3.68
N ASP A 12 -4.99 -13.08 -2.39
CA ASP A 12 -5.86 -12.50 -1.35
C ASP A 12 -5.68 -10.98 -1.27
N LEU A 13 -4.44 -10.49 -1.32
CA LEU A 13 -4.10 -9.07 -1.26
C LEU A 13 -4.59 -8.31 -2.49
N ALA A 14 -4.47 -8.92 -3.68
CA ALA A 14 -5.06 -8.39 -4.91
C ALA A 14 -6.59 -8.31 -4.82
N GLY A 15 -7.23 -9.34 -4.24
CA GLY A 15 -8.67 -9.38 -4.01
C GLY A 15 -9.16 -8.30 -3.04
N THR A 16 -8.31 -7.85 -2.11
CA THR A 16 -8.61 -6.74 -1.20
C THR A 16 -8.38 -5.35 -1.84
N GLY A 17 -7.87 -5.28 -3.08
CA GLY A 17 -7.60 -4.03 -3.78
C GLY A 17 -6.33 -3.29 -3.34
N LYS A 18 -5.48 -3.94 -2.52
CA LYS A 18 -4.19 -3.38 -2.13
C LYS A 18 -3.18 -3.58 -3.26
N LYS A 19 -2.37 -2.56 -3.53
CA LYS A 19 -1.30 -2.59 -4.56
C LYS A 19 0.11 -2.60 -3.98
N ALA A 20 0.24 -2.64 -2.66
CA ALA A 20 1.52 -2.71 -1.98
C ALA A 20 1.44 -3.73 -0.85
N LEU A 21 2.47 -4.57 -0.75
CA LEU A 21 2.65 -5.54 0.31
C LEU A 21 3.97 -5.24 1.02
N TYR A 22 3.88 -4.91 2.31
CA TYR A 22 5.03 -4.68 3.15
C TYR A 22 5.32 -5.91 3.99
N VAL A 23 6.57 -6.39 3.90
CA VAL A 23 7.02 -7.60 4.57
C VAL A 23 8.17 -7.30 5.50
N GLU A 24 8.20 -8.02 6.63
CA GLU A 24 9.27 -7.89 7.61
C GLU A 24 10.61 -8.35 7.02
N PRO A 25 11.73 -7.70 7.40
CA PRO A 25 13.06 -8.17 7.02
C PRO A 25 13.28 -9.60 7.54
N GLY A 26 13.63 -10.52 6.63
CA GLY A 26 13.74 -11.96 6.92
C GLY A 26 12.51 -12.79 6.54
N THR A 27 11.50 -12.16 5.94
CA THR A 27 10.39 -12.87 5.28
C THR A 27 10.87 -13.58 4.02
N ILE A 28 10.51 -14.85 3.85
CA ILE A 28 10.81 -15.60 2.64
C ILE A 28 9.68 -15.39 1.65
N ILE A 29 10.00 -14.88 0.46
CA ILE A 29 9.05 -14.74 -0.64
C ILE A 29 9.32 -15.88 -1.60
N THR A 30 8.28 -16.67 -1.86
CA THR A 30 8.39 -17.73 -2.88
C THR A 30 8.49 -17.12 -4.28
N PRO A 31 9.22 -17.75 -5.23
CA PRO A 31 9.32 -17.22 -6.60
C PRO A 31 7.94 -17.07 -7.26
N ALA A 32 7.01 -17.99 -6.98
CA ALA A 32 5.62 -17.90 -7.44
C ALA A 32 4.87 -16.68 -6.90
N ALA A 33 5.10 -16.28 -5.64
CA ALA A 33 4.51 -15.06 -5.09
C ALA A 33 5.05 -13.81 -5.78
N ARG A 34 6.36 -13.79 -6.07
CA ARG A 34 7.00 -12.65 -6.76
C ARG A 34 6.48 -12.47 -8.18
N ASP A 35 6.26 -13.59 -8.86
CA ASP A 35 5.68 -13.64 -10.20
C ASP A 35 4.24 -13.11 -10.21
N ALA A 36 3.38 -13.65 -9.34
CA ALA A 36 2.01 -13.19 -9.21
C ALA A 36 1.90 -11.73 -8.78
N ALA A 37 2.82 -11.24 -7.94
CA ALA A 37 2.83 -9.84 -7.55
C ALA A 37 3.12 -8.93 -8.74
N ASN A 38 4.01 -9.35 -9.64
CA ASN A 38 4.28 -8.62 -10.87
C ASN A 38 3.08 -8.65 -11.82
N GLU A 39 2.47 -9.83 -12.03
CA GLU A 39 1.28 -9.99 -12.86
C GLU A 39 0.08 -9.15 -12.36
N MET A 40 -0.07 -9.04 -11.03
CA MET A 40 -1.15 -8.30 -10.39
C MET A 40 -0.83 -6.83 -10.13
N GLY A 41 0.39 -6.37 -10.43
CA GLY A 41 0.82 -4.99 -10.19
C GLY A 41 0.94 -4.63 -8.70
N ILE A 42 1.32 -5.60 -7.86
CA ILE A 42 1.57 -5.43 -6.43
C ILE A 42 3.07 -5.17 -6.19
N SER A 43 3.40 -4.06 -5.56
CA SER A 43 4.75 -3.76 -5.10
C SER A 43 5.04 -4.46 -3.78
N ILE A 44 6.03 -5.37 -3.77
CA ILE A 44 6.52 -5.98 -2.52
C ILE A 44 7.72 -5.18 -2.01
N SER A 45 7.62 -4.65 -0.79
CA SER A 45 8.67 -3.88 -0.14
C SER A 45 9.04 -4.50 1.21
N PHE A 46 10.33 -4.49 1.54
CA PHE A 46 10.80 -4.93 2.85
C PHE A 46 10.83 -3.75 3.83
N GLY A 47 10.14 -3.86 4.96
CA GLY A 47 10.04 -2.79 5.96
C GLY A 47 8.63 -2.64 6.54
N GLN A 48 8.43 -1.61 7.36
CA GLN A 48 7.10 -1.23 7.85
C GLN A 48 6.26 -0.68 6.70
N GLU A 49 4.98 -1.08 6.65
CA GLU A 49 3.96 -0.42 5.84
C GLU A 49 4.04 1.08 6.19
N PRO A 50 4.35 1.98 5.24
CA PRO A 50 4.22 3.40 5.49
C PRO A 50 2.75 3.54 5.86
N GLU A 51 2.53 3.99 7.09
CA GLU A 51 1.24 4.45 7.56
C GLU A 51 0.59 5.15 6.39
N GLN A 52 -0.55 4.62 5.93
CA GLN A 52 -1.27 5.16 4.79
C GLN A 52 -1.45 6.65 5.04
N VAL A 53 -0.59 7.47 4.45
CA VAL A 53 -1.05 8.70 3.84
C VAL A 53 -2.00 8.18 2.78
N ALA A 54 -3.26 8.05 3.17
CA ALA A 54 -4.33 8.14 2.20
C ALA A 54 -3.94 9.28 1.25
N PRO A 55 -4.27 9.21 -0.05
CA PRO A 55 -4.57 10.46 -0.71
C PRO A 55 -5.73 11.03 0.11
N GLU A 56 -5.41 11.82 1.14
CA GLU A 56 -6.20 12.96 1.54
C GLU A 56 -6.38 13.67 0.21
N ALA A 57 -7.52 13.37 -0.44
CA ALA A 57 -8.11 14.26 -1.39
C ALA A 57 -7.96 15.62 -0.74
N ALA A 58 -7.06 16.43 -1.29
CA ALA A 58 -6.65 17.68 -0.69
C ALA A 58 -7.91 18.34 -0.13
N PRO A 59 -7.97 18.72 1.15
CA PRO A 59 -9.07 19.53 1.60
C PRO A 59 -8.99 20.76 0.73
N VAL A 60 -9.93 20.86 -0.22
CA VAL A 60 -10.35 22.13 -0.77
C VAL A 60 -10.53 23.00 0.47
N LYS A 61 -9.59 23.92 0.68
CA LYS A 61 -9.67 24.92 1.72
C LYS A 61 -10.83 25.83 1.34
N ASP A 62 -12.03 25.35 1.63
CA ASP A 62 -13.18 26.17 1.98
C ASP A 62 -12.86 26.65 3.41
N LEU A 63 -12.51 27.91 3.66
CA LEU A 63 -13.35 29.10 3.81
C LEU A 63 -12.48 30.19 4.50
N PRO A 64 -12.91 31.47 4.69
CA PRO A 64 -14.19 32.07 4.33
C PRO A 64 -14.08 33.41 3.58
N GLU A 65 -15.22 33.76 2.97
CA GLU A 65 -15.71 35.11 2.73
C GLU A 65 -15.55 36.03 3.97
N SER A 66 -14.84 37.17 3.83
CA SER A 66 -15.24 38.52 4.31
C SER A 66 -14.06 39.51 4.41
N GLN A 67 -14.35 40.76 4.02
CA GLN A 67 -13.48 41.94 3.86
C GLN A 67 -12.91 42.49 5.20
N PRO A 68 -12.08 43.57 5.20
CA PRO A 68 -12.62 44.95 5.11
C PRO A 68 -11.78 45.96 4.30
N GLU A 69 -12.42 47.10 4.04
CA GLU A 69 -11.96 48.37 3.47
C GLU A 69 -10.60 48.90 3.99
N THR A 70 -9.85 49.55 3.11
CA THR A 70 -9.11 50.81 3.39
C THR A 70 -8.93 51.58 2.09
#